data_AF-A0A1G3R358-F1
#
_entry.id   AF-A0A1G3R358-F1
#
_cell.length_a   1.000
_cell.length_b   1.000
_cell.length_c   1.000
_cell.angle_alpha   90.00
_cell.angle_beta   90.00
_cell.angle_gamma   90.00
#
_symmetry.space_group_name_H-M   'P 1'
#
loop_
_entity.id
_entity.type
_entity.pdbx_description
1 polymer ?
#
loop_
_entity_poly.entity_id
_entity_poly.type
_entity_poly.pdbx_seq_one_letter_code
_entity_poly.pdbx_strand_id
1 'polypeptide(L)'
;MPTKSFEDRLARLEQVAESLKDGKIPLEEAVALFEEGSKLAKTLEKELARVERKVQVLSGEEAETGEPALGLFPELDPDEEESGR
;
A
#
# COMPACT_ATOMS: atom_id res chain seq x y z
N MET A 1 22.91 -4.53 -11.03
CA MET A 1 22.52 -3.61 -9.94
C MET A 1 21.34 -4.25 -9.25
N PRO A 2 21.32 -4.44 -7.91
CA PRO A 2 20.17 -5.07 -7.29
C PRO A 2 19.03 -4.06 -7.38
N THR A 3 18.09 -4.31 -8.29
CA THR A 3 16.74 -3.80 -8.16
C THR A 3 16.31 -4.16 -6.74
N LYS A 4 16.08 -3.15 -5.88
CA LYS A 4 15.66 -3.38 -4.48
C LYS A 4 14.64 -4.52 -4.48
N SER A 5 14.87 -5.55 -3.70
CA SER A 5 13.98 -6.71 -3.65
C SER A 5 12.63 -6.32 -3.03
N PHE A 6 11.64 -7.20 -3.12
CA PHE A 6 10.37 -7.01 -2.43
C PHE A 6 10.62 -6.90 -0.92
N GLU A 7 11.49 -7.76 -0.40
CA GLU A 7 11.94 -7.85 0.98
C GLU A 7 12.61 -6.54 1.44
N ASP A 8 13.46 -5.93 0.60
CA ASP A 8 14.09 -4.63 0.92
C ASP A 8 13.05 -3.50 1.03
N ARG A 9 12.06 -3.50 0.14
CA ARG A 9 10.96 -2.51 0.17
C ARG A 9 10.08 -2.69 1.39
N LEU A 10 9.79 -3.94 1.76
CA LEU A 10 8.99 -4.29 2.93
C LEU A 10 9.72 -3.86 4.22
N ALA A 11 11.01 -4.20 4.35
CA ALA A 11 11.83 -3.79 5.49
C ALA A 11 11.89 -2.26 5.63
N ARG A 12 11.97 -1.52 4.51
CA ARG A 12 11.91 -0.06 4.54
C ARG A 12 10.55 0.46 5.01
N LEU A 13 9.46 -0.14 4.56
CA LEU A 13 8.10 0.25 4.99
C LEU A 13 7.92 0.05 6.51
N GLU A 14 8.44 -1.05 7.06
CA GLU A 14 8.43 -1.31 8.50
C GLU A 14 9.21 -0.25 9.29
N GLN A 15 10.40 0.12 8.83
CA GLN A 15 11.20 1.20 9.44
C GLN A 15 10.48 2.56 9.42
N VAL A 16 9.83 2.88 8.30
CA VAL A 16 9.02 4.10 8.16
C VAL A 16 7.87 4.07 9.17
N ALA A 17 7.15 2.96 9.28
CA ALA A 17 6.05 2.81 10.22
C ALA A 17 6.50 2.92 11.68
N GLU A 18 7.64 2.32 12.04
CA GLU A 18 8.24 2.43 13.37
C GLU A 18 8.63 3.88 13.70
N SER A 19 9.25 4.58 12.73
CA SER A 19 9.67 5.98 12.89
C SER A 19 8.47 6.91 13.09
N LEU A 20 7.37 6.70 12.35
CA LEU A 20 6.12 7.43 12.52
C LEU A 20 5.47 7.17 13.89
N LYS A 21 5.56 5.93 14.40
CA LYS A 21 4.98 5.53 15.69
C LYS A 21 5.74 6.07 16.89
N ASP A 22 7.05 6.26 16.78
CA ASP A 22 7.88 6.81 17.87
C ASP A 22 7.49 8.26 18.22
N GLY A 23 6.94 9.01 17.26
CA GLY A 23 6.37 10.35 17.51
C GLY A 23 7.38 11.43 17.90
N LYS A 24 8.69 11.14 17.85
CA LYS A 24 9.77 12.09 18.19
C LYS A 24 10.26 12.92 17.00
N ILE A 25 9.66 12.74 15.83
CA ILE A 25 10.05 13.41 14.59
C ILE A 25 9.24 14.71 14.37
N PRO A 26 9.83 15.75 13.77
CA PRO A 26 9.11 16.94 13.35
C PRO A 26 7.99 16.61 12.36
N LEU A 27 6.96 17.46 12.32
CA LEU A 27 5.80 17.28 11.43
C LEU A 27 6.19 17.16 9.95
N GLU A 28 7.13 18.00 9.49
CA GLU A 28 7.61 18.00 8.10
C GLU A 28 8.25 16.65 7.72
N GLU A 29 9.01 16.07 8.65
CA GLU A 29 9.64 14.76 8.48
C GLU A 29 8.59 13.63 8.54
N ALA A 30 7.59 13.75 9.42
CA ALA A 30 6.48 12.81 9.49
C ALA A 30 5.68 12.77 8.18
N VAL A 31 5.42 13.93 7.57
CA VAL A 31 4.74 14.01 6.26
C VAL A 31 5.59 13.36 5.17
N ALA A 32 6.89 13.63 5.13
CA ALA A 32 7.80 13.02 4.15
C ALA A 32 7.85 11.48 4.29
N LEU A 33 7.95 10.98 5.53
CA LEU A 33 7.93 9.54 5.83
C LEU A 33 6.59 8.90 5.47
N PHE A 34 5.47 9.59 5.72
CA PHE A 34 4.16 9.10 5.32
C PHE A 34 4.02 8.96 3.79
N GLU A 35 4.48 9.97 3.04
CA GLU A 35 4.49 9.88 1.57
C GLU A 35 5.36 8.73 1.07
N GLU A 36 6.54 8.53 1.67
CA GLU A 36 7.42 7.41 1.35
C GLU A 36 6.72 6.07 1.63
N GLY A 37 6.15 5.92 2.83
CA GLY A 37 5.43 4.72 3.25
C GLY A 37 4.26 4.40 2.33
N SER A 38 3.47 5.41 1.94
CA SER A 38 2.35 5.24 1.02
C SER A 38 2.79 4.75 -0.36
N LYS A 39 3.90 5.30 -0.90
CA LYS A 39 4.47 4.85 -2.19
C LYS A 39 5.01 3.42 -2.11
N LEU A 40 5.67 3.07 -1.00
CA LEU A 40 6.17 1.72 -0.76
C LEU A 40 5.03 0.70 -0.68
N ALA A 41 3.99 1.00 0.11
CA ALA A 41 2.81 0.14 0.27
C ALA A 41 2.13 -0.13 -1.08
N LYS A 42 1.84 0.93 -1.87
CA LYS A 42 1.23 0.79 -3.21
C LYS A 42 2.10 -0.03 -4.16
N THR A 43 3.42 0.04 -4.03
CA THR A 43 4.34 -0.72 -4.90
C THR A 43 4.34 -2.20 -4.52
N LEU A 44 4.41 -2.51 -3.23
CA LEU A 44 4.37 -3.89 -2.71
C LEU A 44 3.04 -4.57 -3.06
N GLU A 45 1.93 -3.85 -2.93
CA GLU A 45 0.59 -4.33 -3.31
C GLU A 45 0.53 -4.72 -4.80
N LYS A 46 1.00 -3.84 -5.69
CA LYS A 46 1.02 -4.13 -7.14
C LYS A 46 1.89 -5.35 -7.47
N GLU A 47 2.99 -5.52 -6.76
CA GLU A 47 3.89 -6.66 -6.93
C GLU A 47 3.23 -7.96 -6.46
N LEU A 48 2.59 -7.94 -5.28
CA LEU A 48 1.81 -9.07 -4.77
C LEU A 48 0.67 -9.45 -5.70
N ALA A 49 -0.15 -8.48 -6.13
CA ALA A 49 -1.25 -8.72 -7.07
C ALA A 49 -0.78 -9.35 -8.39
N ARG A 50 0.41 -8.95 -8.88
CA ARG A 50 1.01 -9.55 -10.07
C ARG A 50 1.42 -11.00 -9.83
N VAL A 51 2.01 -11.30 -8.67
CA VAL A 51 2.41 -12.66 -8.30
C VAL A 51 1.19 -13.54 -8.10
N GLU A 52 0.17 -13.06 -7.40
CA GLU A 52 -1.10 -13.76 -7.18
C GLU A 52 -1.78 -14.11 -8.49
N ARG A 53 -1.92 -13.14 -9.42
CA ARG A 53 -2.47 -13.40 -10.76
C ARG A 53 -1.67 -14.46 -11.51
N LYS A 54 -0.33 -14.43 -11.40
CA LYS A 54 0.52 -15.44 -12.03
C LYS A 54 0.27 -16.83 -11.44
N VAL A 55 0.07 -16.92 -10.12
CA VAL A 55 -0.28 -18.18 -9.45
C VAL A 55 -1.65 -18.68 -9.90
N GLN A 56 -2.68 -17.84 -9.92
CA GLN A 56 -4.04 -18.20 -10.37
C GLN A 56 -4.04 -18.76 -11.81
N VAL A 57 -3.34 -18.10 -12.73
CA VAL A 57 -3.20 -18.57 -14.13
C VAL A 57 -2.51 -19.93 -14.19
N LEU A 58 -1.52 -20.20 -13.34
CA LEU A 58 -0.84 -21.48 -13.29
C LEU A 58 -1.68 -22.58 -12.61
N SER A 59 -2.53 -22.22 -11.64
CA SER A 59 -3.45 -23.12 -10.95
C SER A 59 -4.69 -23.47 -11.78
N GLY A 60 -4.97 -22.73 -12.86
CA GLY A 60 -6.15 -22.93 -13.71
C GLY A 60 -7.45 -22.40 -13.09
N GLU A 61 -7.34 -21.50 -12.11
CA GLU A 61 -8.48 -20.82 -11.50
C GLU A 61 -8.81 -19.55 -12.33
N GLU A 62 -10.07 -19.38 -12.73
CA GLU A 62 -10.51 -18.14 -13.40
C GLU A 62 -10.42 -16.98 -12.41
N ALA A 63 -9.62 -15.96 -12.76
CA ALA A 63 -9.41 -14.79 -11.93
C ALA A 63 -10.71 -13.98 -11.82
N GLU A 64 -11.39 -14.04 -10.67
CA GLU A 64 -12.36 -13.01 -10.30
C GLU A 64 -11.59 -11.69 -10.13
N THR A 65 -11.72 -10.82 -11.12
CA THR A 65 -11.11 -9.48 -11.15
C THR A 65 -11.80 -8.57 -10.15
N GLY A 66 -11.49 -8.71 -8.86
CA GLY A 66 -11.75 -7.68 -7.86
C GLY A 66 -10.48 -6.87 -7.64
N GLU A 67 -10.50 -5.56 -7.92
CA GLU A 67 -9.45 -4.68 -7.38
C GLU A 67 -9.46 -4.82 -5.86
N PRO A 68 -8.30 -5.02 -5.19
CA PRO A 68 -8.25 -4.98 -3.74
C PRO A 68 -8.60 -3.55 -3.31
N ALA A 69 -9.85 -3.36 -2.88
CA ALA A 69 -10.28 -2.14 -2.23
C ALA A 69 -9.62 -2.10 -0.84
N LEU A 70 -8.39 -1.61 -0.78
CA LEU A 70 -7.83 -1.14 0.49
C LEU A 70 -8.58 0.14 0.85
N GLY A 71 -9.72 -0.02 1.53
CA GLY A 71 -10.50 1.04 2.16
C GLY A 71 -9.71 1.66 3.31
N LEU A 72 -8.56 2.25 3.01
CA LEU A 72 -7.69 2.82 4.03
C LEU A 72 -8.27 4.13 4.57
N PHE A 73 -9.14 4.82 3.82
CA PHE A 73 -9.95 5.95 4.30
C PHE A 73 -11.23 6.11 3.46
N PRO A 74 -12.34 5.44 3.81
CA PRO A 74 -13.64 5.70 3.15
C PRO A 74 -14.13 7.14 3.41
N GLU A 75 -13.77 7.75 4.54
CA GLU A 75 -14.21 9.11 4.91
C GLU A 75 -13.50 10.26 4.14
N LEU A 76 -12.66 9.97 3.14
CA LEU A 76 -11.99 10.99 2.33
C LEU A 76 -12.45 10.99 0.86
N ASP A 77 -13.48 10.24 0.52
CA ASP A 77 -14.12 10.36 -0.80
C ASP A 77 -14.98 11.64 -0.82
N PRO A 78 -14.58 12.70 -1.56
CA PRO A 78 -15.38 13.93 -1.64
C PRO A 78 -16.73 13.73 -2.35
N ASP A 79 -16.96 12.54 -2.92
CA ASP A 79 -18.19 12.14 -3.60
C ASP A 79 -19.18 11.35 -2.70
N GLU A 80 -18.85 11.06 -1.43
CA GLU A 80 -19.80 10.42 -0.48
C GLU A 80 -20.65 11.41 0.35
N GLU A 81 -20.52 12.72 0.14
CA GLU A 81 -21.46 13.72 0.69
C GLU A 81 -22.66 14.00 -0.24
N GLU A 82 -23.38 12.98 -0.74
CA GLU A 82 -24.77 13.21 -1.21
C GLU A 82 -25.63 11.94 -1.25
N SER A 83 -25.91 11.36 -0.08
CA SER A 83 -27.16 10.58 0.06
C SER A 83 -27.76 10.68 1.45
N GLY A 84 -28.00 11.91 1.89
CA GLY A 84 -29.01 12.19 2.88
C GLY A 84 -30.41 12.09 2.25
N ARG A 85 -31.09 10.97 2.48
CA ARG A 85 -32.55 10.91 2.55
C ARG A 85 -32.98 10.31 3.87
#